data_AF-A0A1L7R8H8-F1
#
_entry.id   AF-A0A1L7R8H8-F1
#
_cell.length_a   1.000
_cell.length_b   1.000
_cell.length_c   1.000
_cell.angle_alpha   90.00
_cell.angle_beta   90.00
_cell.angle_gamma   90.00
#
_symmetry.space_group_name_H-M   'P 1'
#
loop_
_entity.id
_entity.type
_entity.pdbx_description
1 polymer ?
#
loop_
_entity_poly.entity_id
_entity_poly.type
_entity_poly.pdbx_seq_one_letter_code
_entity_poly.pdbx_strand_id
1 'polypeptide(L)'
;MSPHPNNPSPANNAVPGLVAADMFTPGRAGDRRVLVWEGTVAAPASPLPWHSSTPVEVFFHTGHGPATQALPQEFTRQLDRQLSALSLLSVQRLLEGIRTYRTQGRQPNSNTTRKARKNFMKDVMRELVDEYDFSEQDAADKRDEINDALVVLHESDQVTFGPSQPGMSVGGYPSVGYEPVNSSVGSQGKPMSRALEEAAQAVPAERRAGVRILIRAVLTDSPELAKQLRNGQAVLEPRSQAQRAAISPRAPPWTPGKVAADIANNTTPWQPPTSPQTGTPPSQTPDTQPRQQPDPAAPTPRPSPSASSPGWDPDKSAALRRASFPHPASAALRKPPPHNHTPAARPHTNPQQPHPELDR
;
A
#
# COMPACT_ATOMS: atom_id res chain seq x y z
N MET A 1 33.12 46.56 24.53
CA MET A 1 31.89 45.76 24.72
C MET A 1 31.37 45.38 23.35
N SER A 2 31.67 44.16 22.92
CA SER A 2 31.22 43.58 21.66
C SER A 2 30.96 42.10 21.93
N PRO A 3 29.73 41.58 21.71
CA PRO A 3 29.44 40.17 21.88
C PRO A 3 29.81 39.37 20.62
N HIS A 4 30.57 38.30 20.80
CA HIS A 4 30.81 37.28 19.78
C HIS A 4 29.63 36.29 19.69
N PRO A 5 29.34 35.71 18.51
CA PRO A 5 28.24 34.78 18.29
C PRO A 5 28.69 33.31 18.43
N ASN A 6 27.92 32.50 19.14
CA ASN A 6 27.96 31.03 19.20
C ASN A 6 26.52 30.63 19.61
N ASN A 7 25.78 29.68 19.05
CA ASN A 7 26.04 28.51 18.21
C ASN A 7 24.63 28.00 17.78
N PRO A 8 24.32 27.68 16.52
CA PRO A 8 23.08 26.98 16.21
C PRO A 8 23.22 25.49 16.54
N SER A 9 22.34 24.98 17.39
CA SER A 9 22.17 23.56 17.69
C SER A 9 22.05 22.71 16.41
N PRO A 10 22.69 21.54 16.32
CA PRO A 10 22.52 20.66 15.17
C PRO A 10 21.17 19.96 15.29
N ALA A 11 20.19 20.41 14.52
CA ALA A 11 19.00 19.63 14.25
C ALA A 11 19.42 18.37 13.48
N ASN A 12 19.31 17.22 14.14
CA ASN A 12 19.33 15.88 13.55
C ASN A 12 18.21 15.78 12.48
N ASN A 13 18.51 16.15 11.24
CA ASN A 13 17.67 15.79 10.09
C ASN A 13 18.29 14.56 9.42
N ALA A 14 18.03 13.40 10.01
CA ALA A 14 18.27 12.12 9.35
C ALA A 14 17.38 12.05 8.10
N VAL A 15 17.97 12.21 6.92
CA VAL A 15 17.27 11.99 5.66
C VAL A 15 16.80 10.52 5.64
N PRO A 16 15.49 10.24 5.57
CA PRO A 16 15.03 8.85 5.52
C PRO A 16 15.44 8.24 4.17
N GLY A 17 16.37 7.29 4.20
CA GLY A 17 16.70 6.49 3.04
C GLY A 17 15.63 5.45 2.74
N LEU A 18 15.70 4.83 1.56
CA LEU A 18 14.86 3.67 1.22
C LEU A 18 15.16 2.47 2.15
N VAL A 19 14.29 2.26 3.13
CA VAL A 19 14.35 1.13 4.07
C VAL A 19 13.38 0.03 3.61
N ALA A 20 13.86 -1.21 3.54
CA ALA A 20 13.06 -2.37 3.15
C ALA A 20 11.99 -2.70 4.20
N ALA A 21 10.72 -2.76 3.75
CA ALA A 21 9.56 -3.11 4.57
C ALA A 21 8.43 -3.63 3.66
N ASP A 22 7.43 -4.29 4.24
CA ASP A 22 6.20 -4.70 3.54
C ASP A 22 6.46 -5.49 2.25
N MET A 23 7.20 -6.58 2.36
CA MET A 23 7.63 -7.45 1.25
C MET A 23 8.59 -6.82 0.24
N PHE A 24 8.90 -5.52 0.33
CA PHE A 24 9.95 -4.90 -0.47
C PHE A 24 11.33 -5.29 0.06
N THR A 25 12.25 -5.56 -0.86
CA THR A 25 13.64 -5.92 -0.57
C THR A 25 14.62 -5.01 -1.31
N PRO A 26 15.85 -4.83 -0.82
CA PRO A 26 16.83 -3.97 -1.49
C PRO A 26 17.20 -4.48 -2.90
N GLY A 27 17.34 -3.53 -3.83
CA GLY A 27 17.83 -3.74 -5.18
C GLY A 27 18.66 -2.54 -5.67
N ARG A 28 19.05 -2.58 -6.94
CA ARG A 28 19.84 -1.51 -7.59
C ARG A 28 19.39 -1.23 -9.00
N ALA A 29 19.53 0.02 -9.40
CA ALA A 29 19.45 0.46 -10.79
C ALA A 29 20.66 1.37 -11.06
N GLY A 30 21.76 0.77 -11.51
CA GLY A 30 23.06 1.43 -11.57
C GLY A 30 23.61 1.74 -10.19
N ASP A 31 24.05 2.99 -9.98
CA ASP A 31 24.59 3.47 -8.71
C ASP A 31 23.50 3.75 -7.66
N ARG A 32 22.22 3.77 -8.06
CA ARG A 32 21.08 4.09 -7.20
C ARG A 32 20.52 2.85 -6.50
N ARG A 33 20.24 2.99 -5.21
CA ARG A 33 19.48 2.00 -4.43
C ARG A 33 17.99 2.11 -4.77
N VAL A 34 17.33 0.97 -4.84
CA VAL A 34 15.87 0.87 -5.02
C VAL A 34 15.32 -0.20 -4.08
N LEU A 35 14.00 -0.19 -3.88
CA LEU A 35 13.25 -1.25 -3.22
C LEU A 35 12.46 -2.03 -4.26
N VAL A 36 12.40 -3.35 -4.11
CA VAL A 36 11.78 -4.25 -5.09
C VAL A 36 10.78 -5.16 -4.39
N TRP A 37 9.55 -5.15 -4.89
CA TRP A 37 8.48 -6.05 -4.50
C TRP A 37 8.31 -7.12 -5.58
N GLU A 38 8.38 -8.39 -5.18
CA GLU A 38 8.31 -9.54 -6.08
C GLU A 38 7.00 -10.29 -5.87
N GLY A 39 6.11 -10.28 -6.87
CA GLY A 39 4.77 -10.87 -6.75
C GLY A 39 4.76 -12.38 -6.51
N THR A 40 5.84 -13.08 -6.88
CA THR A 40 6.00 -14.52 -6.64
C THR A 40 5.94 -14.89 -5.16
N VAL A 41 6.57 -14.08 -4.30
CA VAL A 41 6.64 -14.32 -2.85
C VAL A 41 5.64 -13.45 -2.08
N ALA A 42 5.31 -12.27 -2.60
CA ALA A 42 4.42 -11.35 -1.93
C ALA A 42 2.93 -11.72 -2.08
N ALA A 43 2.52 -12.34 -3.19
CA ALA A 43 1.11 -12.68 -3.44
C ALA A 43 0.90 -14.19 -3.74
N PRO A 44 1.21 -15.10 -2.80
CA PRO A 44 1.13 -16.54 -3.04
C PRO A 44 -0.32 -17.08 -3.05
N ALA A 45 -1.29 -16.34 -2.50
CA ALA A 45 -2.60 -16.86 -2.13
C ALA A 45 -3.59 -17.11 -3.31
N SER A 46 -3.25 -16.75 -4.54
CA SER A 46 -4.14 -16.99 -5.67
C SER A 46 -4.06 -18.44 -6.15
N PRO A 47 -5.21 -19.12 -6.39
CA PRO A 47 -5.23 -20.43 -7.01
C PRO A 47 -4.93 -20.38 -8.52
N LEU A 48 -4.90 -19.19 -9.12
CA LEU A 48 -4.60 -19.03 -10.54
C LEU A 48 -3.09 -19.11 -10.79
N PRO A 49 -2.63 -19.87 -11.79
CA PRO A 49 -1.24 -19.86 -12.20
C PRO A 49 -0.84 -18.52 -12.83
N TRP A 50 0.44 -18.19 -12.74
CA TRP A 50 1.02 -17.10 -13.52
C TRP A 50 0.97 -17.41 -15.01
N HIS A 51 0.64 -16.42 -15.84
CA HIS A 51 0.69 -16.57 -17.29
C HIS A 51 2.13 -16.81 -17.79
N SER A 52 3.10 -16.14 -17.16
CA SER A 52 4.52 -16.16 -17.50
C SER A 52 5.36 -16.08 -16.22
N SER A 53 6.58 -16.63 -16.25
CA SER A 53 7.59 -16.44 -15.21
C SER A 53 8.34 -15.11 -15.32
N THR A 54 8.23 -14.42 -16.46
CA THR A 54 8.76 -13.07 -16.64
C THR A 54 7.78 -12.06 -16.05
N PRO A 55 8.19 -11.26 -15.06
CA PRO A 55 7.31 -10.26 -14.47
C PRO A 55 7.10 -9.07 -15.39
N VAL A 56 5.94 -8.44 -15.27
CA VAL A 56 5.72 -7.07 -15.75
C VAL A 56 6.28 -6.12 -14.70
N GLU A 57 7.25 -5.30 -15.12
CA GLU A 57 7.88 -4.33 -14.24
C GLU A 57 7.07 -3.03 -14.18
N VAL A 58 6.80 -2.56 -12.96
CA VAL A 58 6.10 -1.31 -12.68
C VAL A 58 6.93 -0.46 -11.73
N PHE A 59 6.96 0.86 -11.96
CA PHE A 59 7.94 1.74 -11.32
C PHE A 59 7.25 2.86 -10.56
N PHE A 60 7.69 3.11 -9.33
CA PHE A 60 7.17 4.12 -8.40
C PHE A 60 8.30 4.96 -7.81
N HIS A 61 7.95 6.16 -7.35
CA HIS A 61 8.82 6.99 -6.53
C HIS A 61 8.09 7.53 -5.29
N THR A 62 8.85 7.92 -4.26
CA THR A 62 8.33 8.49 -3.00
C THR A 62 7.87 9.96 -3.09
N GLY A 63 7.44 10.41 -4.28
CA GLY A 63 7.01 11.79 -4.51
C GLY A 63 8.13 12.78 -4.85
N HIS A 64 7.76 14.06 -5.01
CA HIS A 64 8.67 15.17 -5.36
C HIS A 64 8.98 16.10 -4.18
N GLY A 65 8.23 16.00 -3.09
CA GLY A 65 8.32 16.90 -1.95
C GLY A 65 8.92 16.24 -0.71
N PRO A 66 9.54 17.01 0.20
CA PRO A 66 10.14 16.46 1.43
C PRO A 66 9.15 15.65 2.28
N ALA A 67 7.89 16.08 2.34
CA ALA A 67 6.85 15.44 3.15
C ALA A 67 6.57 13.98 2.75
N THR A 68 6.55 13.67 1.45
CA THR A 68 6.31 12.31 0.97
C THR A 68 7.61 11.51 0.83
N GLN A 69 8.72 12.17 0.48
CA GLN A 69 10.02 11.51 0.40
C GLN A 69 10.50 10.98 1.74
N ALA A 70 10.09 11.61 2.85
CA ALA A 70 10.37 11.16 4.21
C ALA A 70 9.56 9.92 4.65
N LEU A 71 8.65 9.40 3.81
CA LEU A 71 7.70 8.34 4.18
C LEU A 71 7.84 7.04 3.35
N PRO A 72 9.06 6.54 3.07
CA PRO A 72 9.23 5.35 2.21
C PRO A 72 8.53 4.10 2.78
N GLN A 73 8.45 3.97 4.11
CA GLN A 73 7.74 2.87 4.76
C GLN A 73 6.24 2.92 4.48
N GLU A 74 5.61 4.10 4.50
CA GLU A 74 4.18 4.20 4.17
C GLU A 74 3.92 3.93 2.68
N PHE A 75 4.87 4.28 1.81
CA PHE A 75 4.83 3.88 0.39
C PHE A 75 4.86 2.36 0.24
N THR A 76 5.81 1.65 0.87
CA THR A 76 5.88 0.19 0.78
C THR A 76 4.62 -0.46 1.34
N ARG A 77 4.10 0.06 2.46
CA ARG A 77 2.90 -0.44 3.15
C ARG A 77 1.64 -0.35 2.30
N GLN A 78 1.45 0.77 1.60
CA GLN A 78 0.31 0.96 0.71
C GLN A 78 0.50 0.21 -0.62
N LEU A 79 1.71 0.24 -1.20
CA LEU A 79 1.99 -0.46 -2.45
C LEU A 79 1.87 -1.98 -2.31
N ASP A 80 2.37 -2.59 -1.23
CA ASP A 80 2.23 -4.02 -0.99
C ASP A 80 0.77 -4.47 -0.97
N ARG A 81 -0.10 -3.73 -0.27
CA ARG A 81 -1.54 -4.01 -0.24
C ARG A 81 -2.14 -3.96 -1.64
N GLN A 82 -1.86 -2.88 -2.36
CA GLN A 82 -2.39 -2.69 -3.71
C GLN A 82 -1.90 -3.77 -4.69
N LEU A 83 -0.59 -3.99 -4.74
CA LEU A 83 0.04 -4.98 -5.61
C LEU A 83 -0.37 -6.41 -5.25
N SER A 84 -0.54 -6.71 -3.97
CA SER A 84 -1.02 -8.01 -3.50
C SER A 84 -2.42 -8.30 -4.02
N ALA A 85 -3.38 -7.37 -3.86
CA ALA A 85 -4.74 -7.60 -4.34
C ALA A 85 -4.81 -7.67 -5.87
N LEU A 86 -4.07 -6.82 -6.58
CA LEU A 86 -3.94 -6.87 -8.04
C LEU A 86 -3.43 -8.23 -8.53
N SER A 87 -2.46 -8.79 -7.81
CA SER A 87 -1.85 -10.09 -8.13
C SER A 87 -2.76 -11.29 -7.83
N LEU A 88 -3.93 -11.07 -7.24
CA LEU A 88 -4.97 -12.10 -7.08
C LEU A 88 -5.93 -12.14 -8.27
N LEU A 89 -6.02 -11.06 -9.06
CA LEU A 89 -6.93 -10.96 -10.18
C LEU A 89 -6.51 -11.86 -11.33
N SER A 90 -7.49 -12.45 -12.02
CA SER A 90 -7.23 -13.01 -13.35
C SER A 90 -6.91 -11.89 -14.33
N VAL A 91 -6.21 -12.21 -15.42
CA VAL A 91 -5.92 -11.26 -16.51
C VAL A 91 -7.21 -10.64 -17.05
N GLN A 92 -8.29 -11.42 -17.13
CA GLN A 92 -9.59 -10.91 -17.57
C GLN A 92 -10.12 -9.85 -16.61
N ARG A 93 -10.11 -10.10 -15.30
CA ARG A 93 -10.58 -9.14 -14.29
C ARG A 93 -9.72 -7.89 -14.23
N LEU A 94 -8.41 -8.04 -14.40
CA LEU A 94 -7.47 -6.93 -14.55
C LEU A 94 -7.87 -6.02 -15.73
N LEU A 95 -8.12 -6.58 -16.92
CA LEU A 95 -8.52 -5.82 -18.10
C LEU A 95 -9.90 -5.17 -17.96
N GLU A 96 -10.90 -5.90 -17.46
CA GLU A 96 -12.24 -5.38 -17.16
C GLU A 96 -12.13 -4.16 -16.24
N GLY A 97 -11.30 -4.29 -15.22
CA GLY A 97 -11.02 -3.24 -14.28
C GLY A 97 -10.41 -1.98 -14.89
N ILE A 98 -9.28 -2.12 -15.61
CA ILE A 98 -8.59 -1.00 -16.27
C ILE A 98 -9.54 -0.26 -17.23
N ARG A 99 -10.38 -0.98 -17.97
CA ARG A 99 -11.35 -0.40 -18.91
C ARG A 99 -12.49 0.31 -18.21
N THR A 100 -12.99 -0.26 -17.11
CA THR A 100 -14.03 0.36 -16.29
C THR A 100 -13.54 1.68 -15.72
N TYR A 101 -12.29 1.72 -15.23
CA TYR A 101 -11.72 2.97 -14.74
C TYR A 101 -11.66 4.06 -15.80
N ARG A 102 -11.13 3.74 -16.97
CA ARG A 102 -10.95 4.69 -18.06
C ARG A 102 -12.27 5.34 -18.47
N THR A 103 -13.37 4.60 -18.38
CA THR A 103 -14.70 5.05 -18.79
C THR A 103 -15.45 5.79 -17.70
N GLN A 104 -15.35 5.33 -16.43
CA GLN A 104 -16.20 5.82 -15.34
C GLN A 104 -15.44 6.66 -14.30
N GLY A 105 -14.12 6.73 -14.37
CA GLY A 105 -13.30 7.33 -13.34
C GLY A 105 -13.36 6.56 -12.03
N ARG A 106 -13.01 7.23 -10.93
CA ARG A 106 -13.02 6.64 -9.60
C ARG A 106 -14.45 6.44 -9.11
N GLN A 107 -14.78 5.22 -8.66
CA GLN A 107 -16.05 5.01 -7.98
C GLN A 107 -16.09 5.86 -6.70
N PRO A 108 -17.17 6.61 -6.46
CA PRO A 108 -17.33 7.35 -5.22
C PRO A 108 -17.35 6.38 -4.04
N ASN A 109 -16.81 6.80 -2.89
CA ASN A 109 -16.84 5.98 -1.68
C ASN A 109 -18.27 5.51 -1.39
N SER A 110 -18.45 4.21 -1.20
CA SER A 110 -19.76 3.66 -0.86
C SER A 110 -20.21 4.14 0.53
N ASN A 111 -21.52 4.09 0.80
CA ASN A 111 -22.04 4.32 2.15
C ASN A 111 -21.40 3.36 3.18
N THR A 112 -21.12 2.12 2.78
CA THR A 112 -20.42 1.13 3.58
C THR A 112 -19.00 1.58 3.94
N THR A 113 -18.24 2.09 2.97
CA THR A 113 -16.88 2.63 3.20
C THR A 113 -16.90 3.82 4.16
N ARG A 114 -17.84 4.76 3.98
CA ARG A 114 -18.01 5.90 4.89
C ARG A 114 -18.35 5.43 6.31
N LYS A 115 -19.25 4.45 6.44
CA LYS A 115 -19.64 3.87 7.72
C LYS A 115 -18.48 3.14 8.39
N ALA A 116 -17.68 2.37 7.64
CA ALA A 116 -16.51 1.68 8.16
C ALA A 116 -15.46 2.68 8.70
N ARG A 117 -15.18 3.76 7.96
CA ARG A 117 -14.28 4.83 8.44
C ARG A 117 -14.82 5.50 9.71
N LYS A 118 -16.12 5.83 9.75
CA LYS A 118 -16.76 6.42 10.92
C LYS A 118 -16.67 5.51 12.14
N ASN A 119 -16.92 4.21 11.97
CA ASN A 119 -16.83 3.23 13.05
C ASN A 119 -15.39 3.09 13.53
N PHE A 120 -14.42 3.01 12.61
CA PHE A 120 -13.01 2.98 12.95
C PHE A 120 -12.60 4.18 13.81
N MET A 121 -12.98 5.40 13.43
CA MET A 121 -12.65 6.61 14.20
C MET A 121 -13.38 6.70 15.53
N LYS A 122 -14.61 6.16 15.61
CA LYS A 122 -15.32 6.02 16.88
C LYS A 122 -14.56 5.09 17.83
N ASP A 123 -14.04 3.98 17.31
CA ASP A 123 -13.24 3.05 18.10
C ASP A 123 -11.91 3.69 18.53
N VAL A 124 -11.23 4.46 17.66
CA VAL A 124 -10.00 5.20 18.05
C VAL A 124 -10.28 6.16 19.22
N MET A 125 -11.38 6.92 19.14
CA MET A 125 -11.78 7.83 20.21
C MET A 125 -12.05 7.08 21.52
N ARG A 126 -12.73 5.93 21.45
CA ARG A 126 -12.99 5.11 22.63
C ARG A 126 -11.68 4.62 23.28
N GLU A 127 -10.74 4.13 22.49
CA GLU A 127 -9.44 3.68 23.00
C GLU A 127 -8.66 4.83 23.66
N LEU A 128 -8.69 6.05 23.09
CA LEU A 128 -8.03 7.22 23.68
C LEU A 128 -8.58 7.58 25.06
N VAL A 129 -9.90 7.52 25.23
CA VAL A 129 -10.56 7.84 26.51
C VAL A 129 -10.39 6.70 27.51
N ASP A 130 -10.67 5.46 27.09
CA ASP A 130 -10.78 4.31 27.99
C ASP A 130 -9.42 3.75 28.44
N GLU A 131 -8.39 3.78 27.56
CA GLU A 131 -7.09 3.16 27.82
C GLU A 131 -5.98 4.19 28.12
N TYR A 132 -6.09 5.41 27.57
CA TYR A 132 -5.04 6.44 27.66
C TYR A 132 -5.46 7.68 28.47
N ASP A 133 -6.63 7.64 29.12
CA ASP A 133 -7.14 8.69 30.01
C ASP A 133 -7.23 10.10 29.37
N PHE A 134 -7.43 10.18 28.04
CA PHE A 134 -7.67 11.46 27.38
C PHE A 134 -9.01 12.05 27.82
N SER A 135 -9.08 13.38 27.96
CA SER A 135 -10.37 14.05 28.05
C SER A 135 -11.17 13.83 26.76
N GLU A 136 -12.51 13.82 26.85
CA GLU A 136 -13.34 13.64 25.64
C GLU A 136 -13.05 14.69 24.56
N GLN A 137 -12.72 15.91 24.97
CA GLN A 137 -12.40 17.01 24.06
C GLN A 137 -11.05 16.78 23.37
N ASP A 138 -10.00 16.45 24.13
CA ASP A 138 -8.67 16.18 23.54
C ASP A 138 -8.70 14.95 22.62
N ALA A 139 -9.43 13.91 23.01
CA ALA A 139 -9.63 12.72 22.18
C ALA A 139 -10.39 13.05 20.89
N ALA A 140 -11.40 13.93 20.95
CA ALA A 140 -12.14 14.36 19.77
C ALA A 140 -11.25 15.16 18.81
N ASP A 141 -10.49 16.12 19.32
CA ASP A 141 -9.58 16.96 18.53
C ASP A 141 -8.50 16.12 17.85
N LYS A 142 -7.90 15.17 18.57
CA LYS A 142 -6.92 14.24 18.01
C LYS A 142 -7.52 13.28 16.99
N ARG A 143 -8.72 12.76 17.25
CA ARG A 143 -9.44 11.93 16.29
C ARG A 143 -9.74 12.69 15.00
N ASP A 144 -10.09 13.97 15.08
CA ASP A 144 -10.38 14.78 13.88
C ASP A 144 -9.12 15.07 13.07
N GLU A 145 -8.01 15.42 13.72
CA GLU A 145 -6.69 15.54 13.09
C GLU A 145 -6.31 14.26 12.31
N ILE A 146 -6.46 13.09 12.96
CA ILE A 146 -6.14 11.80 12.34
C ILE A 146 -7.15 11.41 11.27
N ASN A 147 -8.44 11.65 11.49
CA ASN A 147 -9.46 11.36 10.50
C ASN A 147 -9.19 12.14 9.22
N ASP A 148 -8.82 13.41 9.29
CA ASP A 148 -8.53 14.23 8.11
C ASP A 148 -7.27 13.76 7.35
N ALA A 149 -6.29 13.22 8.06
CA ALA A 149 -5.07 12.67 7.48
C ALA A 149 -5.24 11.26 6.85
N LEU A 150 -6.22 10.49 7.31
CA LEU A 150 -6.38 9.08 6.93
C LEU A 150 -7.44 8.83 5.86
N VAL A 151 -7.11 7.94 4.94
CA VAL A 151 -8.02 7.44 3.90
C VAL A 151 -8.18 5.92 4.02
N VAL A 152 -9.41 5.43 3.77
CA VAL A 152 -9.65 3.99 3.62
C VAL A 152 -9.03 3.54 2.30
N LEU A 153 -8.13 2.57 2.39
CA LEU A 153 -7.49 1.95 1.24
C LEU A 153 -8.46 0.99 0.59
N HIS A 154 -8.60 1.15 -0.71
CA HIS A 154 -9.33 0.24 -1.56
C HIS A 154 -8.30 -0.64 -2.25
N GLU A 155 -8.20 -1.90 -1.82
CA GLU A 155 -7.00 -2.71 -2.03
C GLU A 155 -6.72 -3.05 -3.51
N SER A 156 -7.62 -2.82 -4.46
CA SER A 156 -7.31 -2.88 -5.89
C SER A 156 -7.75 -1.64 -6.68
N ASP A 157 -8.49 -0.71 -6.08
CA ASP A 157 -9.23 0.29 -6.86
C ASP A 157 -8.35 1.30 -7.54
N GLN A 158 -7.18 1.68 -7.01
CA GLN A 158 -6.41 2.76 -7.62
C GLN A 158 -5.81 2.40 -8.98
N VAL A 159 -5.65 1.11 -9.26
CA VAL A 159 -4.97 0.61 -10.46
C VAL A 159 -5.96 -0.05 -11.42
N THR A 160 -7.04 -0.65 -10.90
CA THR A 160 -7.96 -1.46 -11.71
C THR A 160 -9.45 -1.29 -11.40
N PHE A 161 -9.92 -0.46 -10.46
CA PHE A 161 -11.34 -0.05 -10.35
C PHE A 161 -12.41 -1.15 -10.58
N GLY A 162 -12.18 -2.36 -10.05
CA GLY A 162 -13.24 -3.37 -9.93
C GLY A 162 -14.21 -2.97 -8.82
N PRO A 163 -15.37 -3.62 -8.65
CA PRO A 163 -16.24 -3.37 -7.50
C PRO A 163 -15.51 -3.79 -6.22
N SER A 164 -14.85 -2.87 -5.54
CA SER A 164 -14.07 -3.19 -4.34
C SER A 164 -14.84 -2.84 -3.08
N GLN A 165 -14.88 -3.80 -2.17
CA GLN A 165 -15.14 -3.52 -0.77
C GLN A 165 -13.88 -2.88 -0.17
N PRO A 166 -14.01 -2.11 0.93
CA PRO A 166 -12.85 -1.73 1.73
C PRO A 166 -11.96 -2.95 1.97
N GLY A 167 -10.64 -2.80 1.83
CA GLY A 167 -9.72 -3.81 2.34
C GLY A 167 -10.03 -4.04 3.82
N MET A 168 -10.07 -5.28 4.29
CA MET A 168 -10.37 -5.56 5.69
C MET A 168 -9.17 -6.25 6.33
N SER A 169 -8.71 -5.72 7.45
CA SER A 169 -7.76 -6.43 8.31
C SER A 169 -8.40 -7.70 8.87
N VAL A 170 -7.56 -8.62 9.36
CA VAL A 170 -8.01 -9.87 10.01
C VAL A 170 -8.93 -9.61 11.21
N GLY A 171 -8.85 -8.43 11.83
CA GLY A 171 -9.73 -7.99 12.92
C GLY A 171 -11.04 -7.32 12.46
N GLY A 172 -11.34 -7.30 11.15
CA GLY A 172 -12.57 -6.70 10.63
C GLY A 172 -12.56 -5.17 10.55
N TYR A 173 -11.39 -4.53 10.71
CA TYR A 173 -11.24 -3.09 10.49
C TYR A 173 -10.91 -2.78 9.04
N PRO A 174 -11.39 -1.64 8.49
CA PRO A 174 -10.95 -1.18 7.18
C PRO A 174 -9.43 -0.95 7.16
N SER A 175 -8.82 -1.33 6.05
CA SER A 175 -7.44 -1.00 5.71
C SER A 175 -7.37 0.51 5.52
N VAL A 176 -6.53 1.20 6.29
CA VAL A 176 -6.36 2.66 6.23
C VAL A 176 -4.93 3.01 5.86
N GLY A 177 -4.73 4.21 5.31
CA GLY A 177 -3.42 4.76 5.00
C GLY A 177 -3.39 6.27 4.98
N TYR A 178 -2.19 6.82 4.95
CA TYR A 178 -1.96 8.25 4.93
C TYR A 178 -2.33 8.84 3.57
N GLU A 179 -3.20 9.85 3.57
CA GLU A 179 -3.78 10.42 2.35
C GLU A 179 -2.73 11.00 1.39
N PRO A 180 -1.70 11.77 1.84
CA PRO A 180 -0.71 12.33 0.92
C PRO A 180 0.12 11.27 0.18
N VAL A 181 0.47 10.18 0.86
CA VAL A 181 1.15 9.04 0.22
C VAL A 181 0.20 8.33 -0.74
N ASN A 182 -1.05 8.11 -0.31
CA ASN A 182 -2.08 7.50 -1.14
C ASN A 182 -2.34 8.29 -2.44
N SER A 183 -2.40 9.62 -2.34
CA SER A 183 -2.54 10.53 -3.47
C SER A 183 -1.30 10.50 -4.38
N SER A 184 -0.10 10.50 -3.78
CA SER A 184 1.15 10.39 -4.53
C SER A 184 1.29 9.07 -5.28
N VAL A 185 0.87 7.94 -4.71
CA VAL A 185 0.81 6.64 -5.40
C VAL A 185 -0.22 6.71 -6.54
N GLY A 186 -1.42 7.21 -6.28
CA GLY A 186 -2.49 7.33 -7.28
C GLY A 186 -2.09 8.17 -8.50
N SER A 187 -1.37 9.29 -8.29
CA SER A 187 -0.86 10.13 -9.38
C SER A 187 0.09 9.40 -10.34
N GLN A 188 0.71 8.31 -9.88
CA GLN A 188 1.65 7.48 -10.64
C GLN A 188 0.99 6.28 -11.32
N GLY A 189 -0.34 6.12 -11.21
CA GLY A 189 -1.06 4.93 -11.70
C GLY A 189 -1.11 4.78 -13.21
N LYS A 190 -1.13 5.88 -13.98
CA LYS A 190 -1.33 5.82 -15.45
C LYS A 190 -0.25 5.00 -16.19
N PRO A 191 1.07 5.21 -15.97
CA PRO A 191 2.10 4.36 -16.56
C PRO A 191 1.97 2.88 -16.18
N MET A 192 1.62 2.59 -14.92
CA MET A 192 1.41 1.22 -14.43
C MET A 192 0.23 0.54 -15.13
N SER A 193 -0.94 1.19 -15.17
CA SER A 193 -2.12 0.64 -15.84
C SER A 193 -1.86 0.38 -17.32
N ARG A 194 -1.09 1.25 -17.98
CA ARG A 194 -0.68 1.03 -19.38
C ARG A 194 0.16 -0.24 -19.54
N ALA A 195 1.22 -0.39 -18.75
CA ALA A 195 2.10 -1.56 -18.81
C ALA A 195 1.34 -2.87 -18.51
N LEU A 196 0.46 -2.85 -17.51
CA LEU A 196 -0.38 -4.00 -17.17
C LEU A 196 -1.43 -4.31 -18.25
N GLU A 197 -2.03 -3.30 -18.86
CA GLU A 197 -2.98 -3.51 -19.96
C GLU A 197 -2.30 -4.10 -21.19
N GLU A 198 -1.14 -3.56 -21.60
CA GLU A 198 -0.35 -4.09 -22.72
C GLU A 198 0.02 -5.56 -22.47
N ALA A 199 0.52 -5.91 -21.28
CA ALA A 199 0.84 -7.28 -20.91
C ALA A 199 -0.40 -8.19 -20.88
N ALA A 200 -1.53 -7.69 -20.37
CA ALA A 200 -2.77 -8.44 -20.30
C ALA A 200 -3.41 -8.67 -21.68
N GLN A 201 -3.28 -7.71 -22.60
CA GLN A 201 -3.75 -7.85 -23.98
C GLN A 201 -2.94 -8.90 -24.76
N ALA A 202 -1.64 -9.04 -24.47
CA ALA A 202 -0.79 -10.07 -25.05
C ALA A 202 -1.18 -11.50 -24.65
N VAL A 203 -1.95 -11.68 -23.57
CA VAL A 203 -2.48 -12.99 -23.18
C VAL A 203 -3.63 -13.40 -24.11
N PRO A 204 -3.64 -14.63 -24.67
CA PRO A 204 -4.74 -15.14 -25.49
C PRO A 204 -6.09 -15.08 -24.76
N ALA A 205 -7.13 -14.63 -25.45
CA ALA A 205 -8.41 -14.25 -24.83
C ALA A 205 -9.04 -15.38 -24.01
N GLU A 206 -9.01 -16.60 -24.53
CA GLU A 206 -9.51 -17.84 -23.95
C GLU A 206 -8.76 -18.26 -22.67
N ARG A 207 -7.52 -17.79 -22.48
CA ARG A 207 -6.73 -18.08 -21.27
C ARG A 207 -6.93 -17.06 -20.16
N ARG A 208 -7.39 -15.83 -20.47
CA ARG A 208 -7.37 -14.68 -19.55
C ARG A 208 -8.13 -14.92 -18.24
N ALA A 209 -9.18 -15.73 -18.26
CA ALA A 209 -9.94 -16.07 -17.06
C ALA A 209 -9.16 -16.97 -16.09
N GLY A 210 -8.26 -17.80 -16.61
CA GLY A 210 -7.58 -18.87 -15.87
C GLY A 210 -6.13 -18.59 -15.50
N VAL A 211 -5.59 -17.41 -15.81
CA VAL A 211 -4.21 -17.02 -15.46
C VAL A 211 -4.18 -15.62 -14.87
N ARG A 212 -3.07 -15.28 -14.20
CA ARG A 212 -2.77 -13.95 -13.65
C ARG A 212 -1.44 -13.39 -14.18
N ILE A 213 -1.28 -12.06 -14.14
CA ILE A 213 -0.02 -11.39 -14.49
C ILE A 213 0.92 -11.40 -13.29
N LEU A 214 2.17 -11.85 -13.50
CA LEU A 214 3.22 -11.71 -12.50
C LEU A 214 3.73 -10.26 -12.52
N ILE A 215 3.72 -9.59 -11.37
CA ILE A 215 4.14 -8.18 -11.23
C ILE A 215 5.45 -8.12 -10.43
N ARG A 216 6.37 -7.26 -10.87
CA ARG A 216 7.50 -6.78 -10.08
C ARG A 216 7.41 -5.28 -9.97
N ALA A 217 7.37 -4.75 -8.75
CA ALA A 217 7.37 -3.31 -8.54
C ALA A 217 8.73 -2.83 -8.05
N VAL A 218 9.17 -1.68 -8.55
CA VAL A 218 10.40 -1.02 -8.13
C VAL A 218 10.06 0.36 -7.59
N LEU A 219 10.43 0.62 -6.34
CA LEU A 219 10.26 1.90 -5.66
C LEU A 219 11.62 2.58 -5.50
N THR A 220 11.71 3.83 -5.93
CA THR A 220 12.90 4.70 -5.81
C THR A 220 12.58 5.98 -5.04
N ASP A 221 13.61 6.66 -4.53
CA ASP A 221 13.51 8.00 -3.95
C ASP A 221 13.55 9.11 -5.02
N SER A 222 13.83 8.77 -6.28
CA SER A 222 14.02 9.72 -7.38
C SER A 222 12.91 9.59 -8.45
N PRO A 223 12.10 10.65 -8.65
CA PRO A 223 11.15 10.72 -9.77
C PRO A 223 11.82 10.53 -11.14
N GLU A 224 13.02 11.11 -11.32
CA GLU A 224 13.81 11.01 -12.54
C GLU A 224 14.22 9.56 -12.81
N LEU A 225 14.71 8.83 -11.81
CA LEU A 225 15.06 7.43 -11.96
C LEU A 225 13.82 6.58 -12.30
N ALA A 226 12.68 6.82 -11.65
CA ALA A 226 11.43 6.13 -11.99
C ALA A 226 11.03 6.38 -13.44
N LYS A 227 11.21 7.60 -13.96
CA LYS A 227 10.97 7.94 -15.37
C LYS A 227 11.95 7.23 -16.30
N GLN A 228 13.25 7.21 -15.97
CA GLN A 228 14.28 6.53 -16.76
C GLN A 228 14.00 5.02 -16.85
N LEU A 229 13.63 4.39 -15.74
CA LEU A 229 13.24 2.97 -15.70
C LEU A 229 12.03 2.68 -16.59
N ARG A 230 10.97 3.51 -16.51
CA ARG A 230 9.77 3.37 -17.37
C ARG A 230 10.10 3.48 -18.86
N ASN A 231 11.09 4.29 -19.21
CA ASN A 231 11.50 4.52 -20.60
C ASN A 231 12.62 3.58 -21.07
N GLY A 232 13.08 2.64 -20.24
CA GLY A 232 14.19 1.74 -20.55
C GLY A 232 15.56 2.42 -20.64
N GLN A 233 15.69 3.65 -20.13
CA GLN A 233 16.96 4.38 -20.05
C GLN A 233 17.81 3.95 -18.85
N ALA A 234 17.16 3.36 -17.84
CA ALA A 234 17.78 2.64 -16.75
C ALA A 234 17.14 1.26 -16.64
N VAL A 235 17.84 0.32 -16.03
CA VAL A 235 17.35 -1.04 -15.80
C VAL A 235 17.55 -1.45 -14.35
N LEU A 236 16.63 -2.26 -13.82
CA LEU A 236 16.86 -2.96 -12.57
C LEU A 236 18.00 -3.97 -12.77
N GLU A 237 19.02 -3.91 -11.92
CA GLU A 237 20.12 -4.86 -11.96
C GLU A 237 19.62 -6.29 -11.73
N PRO A 238 20.23 -7.31 -12.38
CA PRO A 238 19.89 -8.71 -12.17
C PRO A 238 19.94 -9.09 -10.68
N ARG A 239 18.84 -9.66 -10.19
CA ARG A 239 18.75 -10.11 -8.79
C ARG A 239 19.11 -11.58 -8.67
N SER A 240 19.80 -11.95 -7.60
CA SER A 240 20.04 -13.35 -7.27
C SER A 240 18.74 -14.05 -6.86
N GLN A 241 18.73 -15.39 -6.89
CA GLN A 241 17.58 -16.15 -6.39
C GLN A 241 17.31 -15.86 -4.90
N ALA A 242 18.37 -15.73 -4.09
CA ALA A 242 18.25 -15.37 -2.68
C ALA A 242 17.57 -13.99 -2.50
N GLN A 243 17.94 -12.99 -3.31
CA GLN A 243 17.32 -11.67 -3.26
C GLN A 243 15.84 -11.69 -3.68
N ARG A 244 15.46 -12.53 -4.66
CA ARG A 244 14.07 -12.70 -5.10
C ARG A 244 13.21 -13.50 -4.11
N ALA A 245 13.83 -14.41 -3.37
CA ALA A 245 13.17 -15.23 -2.35
C ALA A 245 13.11 -14.53 -0.98
N ALA A 246 13.96 -13.52 -0.75
CA ALA A 246 13.94 -12.72 0.45
C ALA A 246 12.61 -11.97 0.60
N ILE A 247 12.15 -11.85 1.83
CA ILE A 247 10.96 -11.09 2.19
C ILE A 247 11.29 -10.16 3.35
N SER A 248 10.77 -8.95 3.32
CA SER A 248 10.67 -8.11 4.51
C SER A 248 9.30 -8.34 5.16
N PRO A 249 9.21 -8.30 6.50
CA PRO A 249 7.95 -8.51 7.18
C PRO A 249 6.95 -7.41 6.81
N ARG A 250 5.68 -7.78 6.71
CA ARG A 250 4.58 -6.82 6.62
C ARG A 250 4.39 -6.12 7.95
N ALA A 251 4.20 -4.81 7.90
CA ALA A 251 3.79 -4.06 9.06
C ALA A 251 2.41 -4.56 9.55
N PRO A 252 2.17 -4.58 10.87
CA PRO A 252 0.85 -4.86 11.40
C PRO A 252 -0.22 -3.94 10.78
N PRO A 253 -1.47 -4.40 10.64
CA PRO A 253 -2.56 -3.53 10.22
C PRO A 253 -2.74 -2.39 11.21
N TRP A 254 -3.10 -1.21 10.73
CA TRP A 254 -3.50 -0.09 11.59
C TRP A 254 -4.88 -0.40 12.17
N THR A 255 -4.90 -0.85 13.42
CA THR A 255 -6.11 -1.04 14.23
C THR A 255 -6.43 0.24 14.99
N PRO A 256 -7.68 0.42 15.48
CA PRO A 256 -8.00 1.55 16.33
C PRO A 256 -7.07 1.70 17.53
N GLY A 257 -6.81 0.60 18.25
CA GLY A 257 -5.90 0.61 19.41
C GLY A 257 -4.45 0.98 19.05
N LYS A 258 -3.93 0.53 17.89
CA LYS A 258 -2.59 0.95 17.43
C LYS A 258 -2.54 2.45 17.12
N VAL A 259 -3.56 2.96 16.43
CA VAL A 259 -3.65 4.40 16.12
C VAL A 259 -3.78 5.22 17.41
N ALA A 260 -4.61 4.79 18.36
CA ALA A 260 -4.73 5.43 19.67
C ALA A 260 -3.40 5.42 20.45
N ALA A 261 -2.68 4.29 20.44
CA ALA A 261 -1.35 4.19 21.04
C ALA A 261 -0.36 5.19 20.43
N ASP A 262 -0.36 5.35 19.10
CA ASP A 262 0.54 6.29 18.43
C ASP A 262 0.23 7.74 18.84
N ILE A 263 -1.06 8.10 18.86
CA ILE A 263 -1.54 9.41 19.32
C ILE A 263 -1.13 9.67 20.77
N ALA A 264 -1.35 8.71 21.66
CA ALA A 264 -0.99 8.82 23.08
C ALA A 264 0.52 9.01 23.28
N ASN A 265 1.34 8.46 22.38
CA ASN A 265 2.79 8.67 22.36
C ASN A 265 3.22 9.96 21.64
N ASN A 266 2.29 10.85 21.27
CA ASN A 266 2.55 12.06 20.48
C ASN A 266 3.24 11.78 19.14
N THR A 267 2.88 10.65 18.53
CA THR A 267 3.34 10.22 17.19
C THR A 267 2.16 10.02 16.26
N THR A 268 2.44 9.85 14.97
CA THR A 268 1.41 9.45 14.01
C THR A 268 1.69 8.06 13.45
N PRO A 269 0.65 7.32 13.01
CA PRO A 269 0.82 5.96 12.48
C PRO A 269 1.74 5.87 11.26
N TRP A 270 1.89 6.96 10.51
CA TRP A 270 2.73 7.04 9.31
C TRP A 270 4.15 7.53 9.57
N GLN A 271 4.46 8.02 10.77
CA GLN A 271 5.83 8.34 11.13
C GLN A 271 6.64 7.05 11.31
N PRO A 272 7.88 6.98 10.79
CA PRO A 272 8.75 5.87 11.12
C PRO A 272 8.96 5.85 12.64
N PRO A 273 9.01 4.66 13.28
CA PRO A 273 9.28 4.59 14.71
C PRO A 273 10.61 5.31 14.98
N THR A 274 10.57 6.40 15.73
CA THR A 274 11.78 6.97 16.33
C THR A 274 12.40 5.86 17.14
N SER A 275 13.66 5.49 16.82
CA SER A 275 14.40 4.51 17.62
C SER A 275 14.23 4.88 19.09
N PRO A 276 13.85 3.94 19.98
CA PRO A 276 13.70 4.28 21.38
C PRO A 276 15.03 4.85 21.85
N GLN A 277 14.99 6.04 22.46
CA GLN A 277 16.12 6.52 23.23
C GLN A 277 16.54 5.38 24.17
N THR A 278 17.84 5.09 24.18
CA THR A 278 18.50 4.19 25.12
C THR A 278 18.11 4.59 26.55
N GLY A 279 17.01 4.03 27.04
CA GLY A 279 16.72 3.92 28.45
C GLY A 279 17.68 2.87 28.98
N THR A 280 18.74 3.33 29.62
CA THR A 280 19.72 2.49 30.30
C THR A 280 18.98 1.53 31.23
N PRO A 281 19.09 0.20 31.06
CA PRO A 281 18.69 -0.74 32.10
C PRO A 281 19.59 -0.49 33.32
N PRO A 282 19.08 -0.50 34.57
CA PRO A 282 19.95 -0.39 35.73
C PRO A 282 20.96 -1.54 35.72
N SER A 283 22.25 -1.19 35.65
CA SER A 283 23.37 -2.12 35.70
C SER A 283 23.29 -2.95 36.98
N GLN A 284 22.99 -4.24 36.84
CA GLN A 284 23.46 -5.23 37.80
C GLN A 284 24.79 -5.75 37.27
N THR A 285 25.88 -5.35 37.92
CA THR A 285 27.23 -5.88 37.75
C THR A 285 27.28 -7.34 38.22
N PRO A 286 27.76 -8.29 37.40
CA PRO A 286 28.30 -9.54 37.90
C PRO A 286 29.81 -9.38 38.10
N ASP A 287 30.25 -9.57 39.34
CA ASP A 287 31.66 -9.64 39.70
C ASP A 287 32.42 -10.67 38.87
N THR A 288 33.64 -10.28 38.49
CA THR A 288 34.56 -11.05 37.66
C THR A 288 35.49 -11.86 38.56
N GLN A 289 35.61 -13.18 38.37
CA GLN A 289 36.80 -13.95 38.75
C GLN A 289 37.05 -15.16 37.81
N PRO A 290 38.30 -15.63 37.68
CA PRO A 290 38.90 -15.89 36.36
C PRO A 290 39.00 -17.36 35.92
N ARG A 291 39.21 -17.45 34.60
CA ARG A 291 39.44 -18.59 33.70
C ARG A 291 40.50 -19.61 34.18
N GLN A 292 40.17 -20.90 34.14
CA GLN A 292 41.13 -22.00 33.93
C GLN A 292 40.71 -22.85 32.71
N GLN A 293 41.71 -23.29 31.95
CA GLN A 293 41.63 -24.04 30.67
C GLN A 293 41.54 -25.58 30.89
N PRO A 294 41.35 -26.40 29.84
CA PRO A 294 40.45 -27.58 29.83
C PRO A 294 41.17 -28.94 29.73
N ASP A 295 40.41 -30.05 29.92
CA ASP A 295 40.37 -31.30 29.10
C ASP A 295 39.54 -32.41 29.83
N PRO A 296 39.23 -33.60 29.27
CA PRO A 296 38.08 -33.85 28.38
C PRO A 296 37.27 -35.13 28.75
N ALA A 297 35.93 -35.10 28.78
CA ALA A 297 35.10 -36.32 28.67
C ALA A 297 33.61 -35.99 28.46
N ALA A 298 32.98 -36.69 27.51
CA ALA A 298 31.57 -36.61 27.08
C ALA A 298 30.57 -37.04 28.19
N PRO A 299 29.22 -36.84 28.09
CA PRO A 299 28.39 -37.12 26.90
C PRO A 299 27.36 -36.05 26.49
N THR A 300 26.95 -36.17 25.24
CA THR A 300 25.98 -35.37 24.47
C THR A 300 24.58 -35.26 25.12
N PRO A 301 23.95 -34.07 25.18
CA PRO A 301 22.52 -33.96 25.39
C PRO A 301 21.77 -34.03 24.04
N ARG A 302 20.78 -34.91 24.03
CA ARG A 302 19.79 -35.18 22.98
C ARG A 302 19.03 -33.90 22.55
N PRO A 303 18.70 -33.72 21.25
CA PRO A 303 17.84 -32.62 20.81
C PRO A 303 16.39 -32.83 21.27
N SER A 304 15.83 -31.84 21.95
CA SER A 304 14.38 -31.74 22.20
C SER A 304 13.63 -31.39 20.91
N PRO A 305 12.40 -31.89 20.73
CA PRO A 305 11.69 -31.88 19.46
C PRO A 305 11.21 -30.48 19.06
N SER A 306 11.25 -30.27 17.75
CA SER A 306 10.80 -29.09 17.01
C SER A 306 9.42 -28.59 17.47
N ALA A 307 9.35 -27.30 17.81
CA ALA A 307 8.09 -26.59 17.88
C ALA A 307 7.48 -26.51 16.47
N SER A 308 6.34 -27.17 16.29
CA SER A 308 5.52 -27.14 15.09
C SER A 308 5.23 -25.70 14.67
N SER A 309 5.58 -25.36 13.43
CA SER A 309 5.09 -24.14 12.77
C SER A 309 3.56 -24.17 12.72
N PRO A 310 2.84 -23.09 13.05
CA PRO A 310 1.39 -23.07 12.90
C PRO A 310 1.03 -23.28 11.43
N GLY A 311 0.31 -24.37 11.19
CA GLY A 311 -0.13 -24.80 9.87
C GLY A 311 -1.01 -23.76 9.18
N TRP A 312 -0.82 -23.70 7.87
CA TRP A 312 -1.69 -23.04 6.91
C TRP A 312 -3.14 -23.51 7.09
N ASP A 313 -4.03 -22.56 7.34
CA ASP A 313 -5.47 -22.78 7.41
C ASP A 313 -6.15 -22.39 6.07
N PRO A 314 -6.67 -23.35 5.28
CA PRO A 314 -7.35 -23.08 4.02
C PRO A 314 -8.68 -22.32 4.19
N ASP A 315 -9.32 -22.36 5.36
CA ASP A 315 -10.59 -21.67 5.62
C ASP A 315 -10.38 -20.16 5.84
N LYS A 316 -9.24 -19.75 6.41
CA LYS A 316 -8.84 -18.32 6.47
C LYS A 316 -8.62 -17.73 5.08
N SER A 317 -8.17 -18.54 4.12
CA SER A 317 -8.00 -18.12 2.73
C SER A 317 -9.35 -17.93 2.02
N ALA A 318 -10.34 -18.75 2.36
CA ALA A 318 -11.72 -18.62 1.85
C ALA A 318 -12.44 -17.40 2.45
N ALA A 319 -12.18 -17.06 3.72
CA ALA A 319 -12.68 -15.84 4.35
C ALA A 319 -12.12 -14.57 3.68
N LEU A 320 -10.82 -14.54 3.35
CA LEU A 320 -10.20 -13.47 2.55
C LEU A 320 -10.84 -13.35 1.16
N ARG A 321 -11.13 -14.47 0.48
CA ARG A 321 -11.85 -14.45 -0.80
C ARG A 321 -13.24 -13.84 -0.70
N ARG A 322 -14.01 -14.19 0.34
CA ARG A 322 -15.40 -13.75 0.51
C ARG A 322 -15.49 -12.28 0.95
N ALA A 323 -14.49 -11.79 1.69
CA ALA A 323 -14.38 -10.39 2.10
C ALA A 323 -13.91 -9.48 0.95
N SER A 324 -12.97 -9.96 0.11
CA SER A 324 -12.47 -9.19 -1.03
C SER A 324 -13.38 -9.25 -2.27
N PHE A 325 -14.14 -10.34 -2.46
CA PHE A 325 -14.99 -10.54 -3.64
C PHE A 325 -16.24 -11.40 -3.32
N PRO A 326 -17.39 -10.81 -2.95
CA PRO A 326 -18.64 -11.57 -2.93
C PRO A 326 -19.04 -11.99 -4.36
N HIS A 327 -19.42 -13.26 -4.54
CA HIS A 327 -20.01 -13.71 -5.80
C HIS A 327 -21.25 -12.87 -6.15
N PRO A 328 -21.47 -12.51 -7.43
CA PRO A 328 -22.76 -11.96 -7.82
C PRO A 328 -23.85 -13.01 -7.55
N ALA A 329 -24.99 -12.58 -7.03
CA ALA A 329 -26.20 -13.40 -7.07
C ALA A 329 -26.43 -13.83 -8.52
N SER A 330 -26.68 -15.13 -8.73
CA SER A 330 -27.05 -15.69 -10.03
C SER A 330 -28.01 -14.75 -10.75
N ALA A 331 -27.70 -14.45 -12.02
CA ALA A 331 -28.52 -13.63 -12.89
C ALA A 331 -29.94 -14.22 -13.01
N ALA A 332 -30.83 -13.83 -12.12
CA ALA A 332 -32.25 -13.89 -12.38
C ALA A 332 -32.52 -12.79 -13.43
N LEU A 333 -32.94 -13.23 -14.63
CA LEU A 333 -33.38 -12.38 -15.74
C LEU A 333 -34.18 -11.17 -15.21
N ARG A 334 -33.57 -9.99 -15.20
CA ARG A 334 -34.31 -8.73 -15.13
C ARG A 334 -34.72 -8.38 -16.56
N LYS A 335 -36.02 -8.42 -16.83
CA LYS A 335 -36.63 -7.92 -18.08
C LYS A 335 -36.16 -6.47 -18.32
N PRO A 336 -35.84 -6.08 -19.57
CA PRO A 336 -35.54 -4.70 -19.89
C PRO A 336 -36.77 -3.80 -19.67
N PRO A 337 -36.58 -2.55 -19.21
CA PRO A 337 -37.68 -1.59 -19.06
C PRO A 337 -38.20 -1.14 -20.44
N PRO A 338 -39.50 -0.80 -20.56
CA PRO A 338 -40.09 -0.40 -21.83
C PRO A 338 -39.55 0.96 -22.29
N HIS A 339 -39.19 1.04 -23.58
CA HIS A 339 -38.82 2.27 -24.25
C HIS A 339 -40.06 3.15 -24.47
N ASN A 340 -40.12 4.31 -23.80
CA ASN A 340 -40.97 5.42 -24.25
C ASN A 340 -40.07 6.54 -24.77
N HIS A 341 -40.11 6.73 -26.08
CA HIS A 341 -39.49 7.87 -26.76
C HIS A 341 -40.40 9.09 -26.66
N THR A 342 -39.85 10.23 -26.25
CA THR A 342 -40.30 11.54 -26.75
C THR A 342 -39.10 12.51 -26.69
N PRO A 343 -38.72 13.18 -27.81
CA PRO A 343 -37.54 14.04 -27.85
C PRO A 343 -37.90 15.49 -27.46
N ALA A 344 -37.14 16.08 -26.55
CA ALA A 344 -37.16 17.52 -26.28
C ALA A 344 -35.81 18.14 -26.70
N ALA A 345 -35.86 19.05 -27.66
CA ALA A 345 -34.74 19.77 -28.24
C ALA A 345 -34.05 20.69 -27.22
N ARG A 346 -32.72 20.76 -27.28
CA ARG A 346 -31.91 21.81 -26.62
C ARG A 346 -31.62 22.92 -27.63
N PRO A 347 -31.66 24.21 -27.22
CA PRO A 347 -31.21 25.29 -28.07
C PRO A 347 -29.67 25.35 -28.13
N HIS A 348 -29.16 25.52 -29.35
CA HIS A 348 -27.75 25.75 -29.65
C HIS A 348 -27.44 27.25 -29.55
N THR A 349 -26.40 27.63 -28.82
CA THR A 349 -25.73 28.92 -28.98
C THR A 349 -24.34 28.68 -29.57
N ASN A 350 -24.09 29.25 -30.75
CA ASN A 350 -22.80 29.28 -31.42
C ASN A 350 -22.41 30.76 -31.60
N PRO A 351 -21.17 31.18 -31.30
CA PRO A 351 -20.77 32.58 -31.48
C PRO A 351 -20.19 32.86 -32.88
N GLN A 352 -20.53 34.06 -33.35
CA GLN A 352 -19.87 34.91 -34.36
C GLN A 352 -19.88 34.50 -35.85
N GLN A 353 -20.59 35.31 -36.65
CA GLN A 353 -20.09 35.88 -37.91
C GLN A 353 -20.78 37.24 -38.22
N PRO A 354 -20.18 38.11 -39.07
CA PRO A 354 -20.25 39.57 -38.96
C PRO A 354 -21.37 40.26 -39.78
N HIS A 355 -21.65 41.51 -39.42
CA HIS A 355 -22.59 42.45 -40.06
C HIS A 355 -22.22 42.82 -41.50
N PRO A 356 -23.22 43.04 -42.37
CA PRO A 356 -23.15 43.98 -43.49
C PRO A 356 -23.97 45.27 -43.24
N GLU A 357 -23.47 46.35 -43.84
CA GLU A 357 -24.03 47.70 -43.91
C GLU A 357 -25.48 47.78 -44.42
N LEU A 358 -26.19 48.79 -43.92
CA LEU A 358 -27.45 49.30 -44.44
C LEU A 358 -27.17 50.60 -45.21
N ASP A 359 -27.50 50.61 -46.49
CA ASP A 359 -27.72 51.82 -47.28
C ASP A 359 -28.88 52.64 -46.68
N ARG A 360 -28.58 53.82 -46.13
CA ARG A 360 -29.18 55.13 -46.47
C ARG A 360 -28.70 56.26 -45.57
#